data_AF-A0A662J522-F1
#
_entry.id   AF-A0A662J522-F1
#
_cell.length_a   1.000
_cell.length_b   1.000
_cell.length_c   1.000
_cell.angle_alpha   90.00
_cell.angle_beta   90.00
_cell.angle_gamma   90.00
#
_symmetry.space_group_name_H-M   'P 1'
#
loop_
_entity.id
_entity.type
_entity.pdbx_description
1 polymer ?
#
loop_
_entity_poly.entity_id
_entity_poly.type
_entity_poly.pdbx_seq_one_letter_code
_entity_poly.pdbx_strand_id
1 'polypeptide(L)'
;QRLEENVERFSPILVVLAEPVRLFLDEDVPRREGIDMFASALGKLRAFIKRSGVSVAAFTALSPEDVKRRRSVFINLLVGAADQHVRVEEKGKVVRLEWVKPSRHVLEVSFNREFLYDYL
;
A
#
# COMPACT_ATOMS: atom_id res chain seq x y z
N GLN A 1 -6.64 -2.43 19.59
CA GLN A 1 -7.97 -2.26 20.20
C GLN A 1 -9.03 -1.87 19.17
N ARG A 2 -9.17 -0.61 18.72
CA ARG A 2 -10.27 -0.24 17.80
C ARG A 2 -10.40 -1.06 16.50
N LEU A 3 -9.30 -1.47 15.85
CA LEU A 3 -9.39 -2.30 14.63
C LEU A 3 -9.88 -3.72 14.95
N GLU A 4 -9.34 -4.33 15.99
CA GLU A 4 -9.64 -5.72 16.37
C GLU A 4 -11.11 -5.85 16.77
N GLU A 5 -11.61 -4.94 17.62
CA GLU A 5 -13.02 -4.86 18.03
C GLU A 5 -13.97 -4.71 16.83
N ASN A 6 -13.61 -3.87 15.85
CA ASN A 6 -14.42 -3.68 14.66
C ASN A 6 -14.41 -4.92 13.75
N VAL A 7 -13.27 -5.58 13.59
CA VAL A 7 -13.20 -6.81 12.78
C VAL A 7 -13.99 -7.93 13.44
N GLU A 8 -13.90 -8.10 14.76
CA GLU A 8 -14.71 -9.09 15.48
C GLU A 8 -16.21 -8.78 15.36
N ARG A 9 -16.60 -7.51 15.54
CA ARG A 9 -18.00 -7.09 15.49
C ARG A 9 -18.62 -7.23 14.10
N PHE A 10 -17.90 -6.83 13.06
CA PHE A 10 -18.47 -6.72 11.71
C PHE A 10 -18.08 -7.88 10.80
N SER A 11 -17.11 -8.71 11.19
CA SER A 11 -16.59 -9.83 10.38
C SER A 11 -16.35 -9.47 8.91
N PRO A 12 -15.62 -8.37 8.62
CA PRO A 12 -15.44 -7.89 7.25
C PRO A 12 -14.58 -8.87 6.45
N ILE A 13 -14.85 -8.95 5.14
CA ILE A 13 -14.00 -9.70 4.21
C ILE A 13 -12.70 -8.95 3.87
N LEU A 14 -12.72 -7.62 3.96
CA LEU A 14 -11.62 -6.73 3.61
C LEU A 14 -11.57 -5.50 4.52
N VAL A 15 -10.38 -5.18 5.01
CA VAL A 15 -10.08 -3.89 5.65
C VAL A 15 -9.26 -3.05 4.69
N VAL A 16 -9.67 -1.79 4.51
CA VAL A 16 -8.96 -0.83 3.67
C VAL A 16 -8.23 0.18 4.54
N LEU A 17 -6.92 0.30 4.33
CA LEU A 17 -6.08 1.33 4.93
C LEU A 17 -5.76 2.38 3.87
N ALA A 18 -6.42 3.53 3.95
CA ALA A 18 -6.16 4.66 3.07
C ALA A 18 -4.99 5.49 3.62
N GLU A 19 -3.93 5.67 2.82
CA GLU A 19 -2.77 6.51 3.12
C GLU A 19 -2.07 6.22 4.47
N PRO A 20 -1.76 4.94 4.81
CA PRO A 20 -1.21 4.59 6.14
C PRO A 20 0.18 5.18 6.38
N VAL A 21 0.88 5.59 5.33
CA VAL A 21 2.22 6.17 5.41
C VAL A 21 2.17 7.66 5.75
N ARG A 22 1.08 8.37 5.41
CA ARG A 22 0.99 9.84 5.48
C ARG A 22 1.30 10.40 6.87
N LEU A 23 0.85 9.71 7.92
CA LEU A 23 1.11 10.08 9.32
C LEU A 23 2.60 10.13 9.70
N PHE A 24 3.45 9.42 8.97
CA PHE A 24 4.90 9.34 9.22
C PHE A 24 5.70 10.25 8.28
N LEU A 25 5.02 10.99 7.40
CA LEU A 25 5.64 11.91 6.44
C LEU A 25 5.56 13.38 6.88
N ASP A 26 4.79 13.68 7.92
CA ASP A 26 4.77 14.98 8.59
C ASP A 26 6.11 15.25 9.28
N GLU A 27 6.52 16.52 9.26
CA GLU A 27 7.86 16.94 9.68
C GLU A 27 8.10 16.79 11.19
N ASP A 28 7.03 16.65 11.96
CA ASP A 28 7.03 16.57 13.42
C ASP A 28 7.42 15.19 13.97
N VAL A 29 7.49 14.15 13.14
CA VAL A 29 7.87 12.80 13.57
C VAL A 29 9.39 12.61 13.42
N PRO A 30 10.15 12.40 14.53
CA PRO A 30 11.58 12.08 14.45
C PRO A 30 11.79 10.83 13.60
N ARG A 31 12.64 10.92 12.57
CA ARG A 31 12.75 9.88 11.52
C ARG A 31 13.00 8.48 12.07
N ARG A 32 13.86 8.35 13.08
CA ARG A 32 14.24 7.05 13.65
C ARG A 32 13.09 6.44 14.45
N GLU A 33 12.48 7.22 15.33
CA GLU A 33 11.33 6.80 16.12
C GLU A 33 10.13 6.46 15.22
N GLY A 34 9.88 7.27 14.19
CA GLY A 34 8.85 7.01 13.20
C GLY A 34 9.05 5.67 12.48
N ILE A 35 10.28 5.35 12.09
CA ILE A 35 10.62 4.05 11.45
C ILE A 35 10.31 2.90 12.40
N ASP A 36 10.79 2.98 13.65
CA ASP A 36 10.60 1.92 14.65
C ASP A 36 9.11 1.73 14.99
N MET A 37 8.37 2.83 15.14
CA MET A 37 6.93 2.82 15.37
C MET A 37 6.17 2.22 14.19
N PHE A 38 6.50 2.61 12.96
CA PHE A 38 5.83 2.11 11.76
C PHE A 38 6.12 0.62 11.54
N ALA A 39 7.37 0.20 11.69
CA ALA A 39 7.75 -1.22 11.61
C ALA A 39 7.02 -2.06 12.69
N SER A 40 6.92 -1.55 13.92
CA SER A 40 6.17 -2.19 15.00
C SER A 40 4.68 -2.28 14.68
N ALA A 41 4.08 -1.22 14.15
CA ALA A 41 2.67 -1.19 13.74
C ALA A 41 2.38 -2.21 12.63
N LEU A 42 3.24 -2.29 11.61
CA LEU A 42 3.14 -3.28 10.54
C LEU A 42 3.27 -4.72 11.10
N GLY A 43 4.20 -4.95 12.03
CA GLY A 43 4.35 -6.24 12.70
C GLY A 43 3.08 -6.67 13.44
N LYS A 44 2.47 -5.76 14.20
CA LYS A 44 1.19 -6.01 14.89
C LYS A 44 0.05 -6.28 13.91
N LEU A 45 -0.03 -5.50 12.83
CA LEU A 45 -1.04 -5.69 11.79
C LEU A 45 -0.90 -7.07 11.13
N ARG A 46 0.31 -7.50 10.77
CA ARG A 46 0.54 -8.85 10.20
C ARG A 46 0.16 -9.97 11.16
N ALA A 47 0.51 -9.84 12.44
CA ALA A 47 0.13 -10.82 13.45
C ALA A 47 -1.41 -10.90 13.60
N PHE A 48 -2.08 -9.76 13.55
CA PHE A 48 -3.53 -9.68 13.59
C PHE A 48 -4.19 -10.31 12.35
N ILE A 49 -3.71 -10.00 11.15
CA ILE A 49 -4.18 -10.59 9.89
C ILE A 49 -4.07 -12.11 9.94
N LYS A 50 -2.91 -12.63 10.38
CA LYS A 50 -2.68 -14.07 10.50
C LYS A 50 -3.65 -14.76 11.47
N ARG A 51 -4.01 -14.08 12.56
CA ARG A 51 -4.93 -14.60 13.58
C ARG A 51 -6.39 -14.53 13.16
N SER A 52 -6.80 -13.43 12.53
CA SER A 52 -8.20 -13.16 12.17
C SER A 52 -8.61 -13.72 10.81
N GLY A 53 -7.66 -13.95 9.90
CA GLY A 53 -7.94 -14.35 8.52
C GLY A 53 -8.49 -13.23 7.63
N VAL A 54 -8.55 -12.00 8.12
CA VAL A 54 -9.07 -10.86 7.34
C VAL A 54 -8.09 -10.45 6.25
N SER A 55 -8.60 -10.08 5.06
CA SER A 55 -7.76 -9.48 4.02
C SER A 55 -7.56 -7.99 4.29
N VAL A 56 -6.39 -7.46 3.96
CA VAL A 56 -6.09 -6.03 4.11
C VAL A 56 -5.56 -5.47 2.79
N ALA A 57 -6.15 -4.37 2.32
CA ALA A 57 -5.63 -3.58 1.21
C ALA A 57 -5.15 -2.23 1.73
N ALA A 58 -3.93 -1.84 1.38
CA ALA A 58 -3.34 -0.57 1.74
C ALA A 58 -3.04 0.25 0.48
N PHE A 59 -3.48 1.51 0.48
CA PHE A 59 -3.30 2.42 -0.65
C PHE A 59 -2.44 3.61 -0.24
N THR A 60 -1.52 3.98 -1.13
CA THR A 60 -0.67 5.17 -0.99
C THR A 60 -0.55 5.82 -2.36
N ALA A 61 -0.82 7.12 -2.43
CA ALA A 61 -0.60 7.93 -3.62
C ALA A 61 0.90 8.15 -3.91
N LEU A 62 1.76 7.73 -2.99
CA LEU A 62 3.20 7.91 -3.08
C LEU A 62 3.88 6.64 -3.59
N SER A 63 4.57 6.75 -4.72
CA SER A 63 5.51 5.74 -5.23
C SER A 63 6.90 5.95 -4.61
N PRO A 64 7.67 4.89 -4.28
CA PRO A 64 9.05 5.03 -3.79
C PRO A 64 9.96 5.85 -4.71
N GLU A 65 9.62 5.90 -6.01
CA GLU A 65 10.37 6.58 -7.07
C GLU A 65 10.06 8.10 -7.11
N ASP A 66 8.86 8.50 -6.66
CA ASP A 66 8.38 9.89 -6.75
C ASP A 66 8.63 10.70 -5.47
N VAL A 67 9.12 10.07 -4.40
CA VAL A 67 9.40 10.76 -3.14
C VAL A 67 10.90 10.87 -2.86
N LYS A 68 11.34 12.04 -2.38
CA LYS A 68 12.70 12.26 -1.85
C LYS A 68 13.14 11.08 -0.97
N ARG A 69 14.40 10.63 -1.11
CA ARG A 69 15.04 9.49 -0.39
C ARG A 69 14.66 9.31 1.09
N ARG A 70 14.29 10.39 1.79
CA ARG A 70 13.89 10.36 3.20
C ARG A 70 12.54 9.65 3.44
N ARG A 71 11.59 9.79 2.51
CA ARG A 71 10.20 9.31 2.63
C ARG A 71 9.98 7.93 2.00
N SER A 72 10.87 7.51 1.11
CA SER A 72 10.83 6.17 0.48
C SER A 72 11.00 5.04 1.49
N VAL A 73 11.62 5.27 2.65
CA VAL A 73 11.85 4.22 3.67
C VAL A 73 10.53 3.65 4.20
N PHE A 74 9.53 4.49 4.44
CA PHE A 74 8.24 4.02 4.97
C PHE A 74 7.46 3.25 3.90
N ILE A 75 7.52 3.71 2.65
CA ILE A 75 6.90 3.00 1.53
C ILE A 75 7.57 1.63 1.35
N ASN A 76 8.90 1.56 1.45
CA ASN A 76 9.64 0.30 1.38
C ASN A 76 9.30 -0.65 2.53
N LEU A 77 9.08 -0.15 3.75
CA LEU A 77 8.62 -0.97 4.87
C LEU A 77 7.23 -1.55 4.61
N LEU A 78 6.30 -0.73 4.09
CA LEU A 78 4.95 -1.17 3.74
C LEU A 78 4.99 -2.24 2.63
N VAL A 79 5.74 -2.00 1.55
CA VAL A 79 5.95 -2.95 0.44
C VAL A 79 6.61 -4.24 0.93
N GLY A 80 7.59 -4.15 1.82
CA GLY A 80 8.25 -5.30 2.42
C GLY A 80 7.29 -6.17 3.25
N ALA A 81 6.37 -5.53 3.98
CA ALA A 81 5.38 -6.20 4.81
C ALA A 81 4.21 -6.82 4.02
N ALA A 82 3.90 -6.28 2.85
CA ALA A 82 2.78 -6.73 2.02
C ALA A 82 3.09 -8.05 1.30
N ASP A 83 2.11 -8.96 1.22
CA ASP A 83 2.27 -10.20 0.45
C ASP A 83 2.21 -9.94 -1.06
N GLN A 84 1.41 -8.95 -1.47
CA GLN A 84 1.32 -8.44 -2.83
C GLN A 84 1.59 -6.94 -2.88
N HIS A 85 2.22 -6.47 -3.95
CA HIS A 85 2.41 -5.05 -4.22
C HIS A 85 2.02 -4.79 -5.67
N VAL A 86 1.01 -3.95 -5.86
CA VAL A 86 0.54 -3.51 -7.17
C VAL A 86 0.84 -2.02 -7.31
N ARG A 87 1.61 -1.67 -8.34
CA ARG A 87 1.81 -0.29 -8.77
C ARG A 87 0.69 0.08 -9.72
N VAL A 88 0.13 1.27 -9.51
CA VAL A 88 -0.93 1.82 -10.35
C VAL A 88 -0.38 3.08 -11.01
N GLU A 89 -0.40 3.13 -12.33
CA GLU A 89 -0.01 4.31 -13.12
C GLU A 89 -1.16 4.68 -14.05
N GLU A 90 -1.48 5.96 -14.14
CA GLU A 90 -2.42 6.50 -15.14
C GLU A 90 -1.63 7.27 -16.20
N LYS A 91 -1.83 6.92 -17.47
CA LYS A 91 -1.28 7.66 -18.62
C LYS A 91 -2.40 7.90 -19.63
N GLY A 92 -2.79 9.17 -19.79
CA GLY A 92 -3.93 9.52 -20.63
C GLY A 92 -5.22 8.94 -20.05
N LYS A 93 -5.87 8.02 -20.78
CA LYS A 93 -7.09 7.31 -20.36
C LYS A 93 -6.84 5.82 -20.09
N VAL A 94 -5.59 5.42 -19.91
CA VAL A 94 -5.21 4.04 -19.63
C VAL A 94 -4.68 3.95 -18.20
N VAL A 95 -5.23 3.01 -17.43
CA VAL A 95 -4.73 2.66 -16.10
C VAL A 95 -3.92 1.38 -16.22
N ARG A 96 -2.64 1.46 -15.87
CA ARG A 96 -1.71 0.33 -15.83
C ARG A 96 -1.57 -0.16 -14.40
N LEU A 97 -1.82 -1.46 -14.20
CA LEU A 97 -1.63 -2.17 -12.94
C LEU A 97 -0.44 -3.12 -13.10
N GLU A 98 0.62 -2.91 -12.34
CA GLU A 98 1.80 -3.77 -12.35
C GLU A 98 1.94 -4.45 -10.99
N TRP A 99 1.78 -5.77 -10.95
CA TRP A 99 2.18 -6.57 -9.79
C TRP A 99 3.70 -6.55 -9.72
N VAL A 100 4.24 -5.82 -8.75
CA VAL A 100 5.68 -5.76 -8.48
C VAL A 100 6.09 -6.96 -7.60
N LYS A 101 5.16 -7.47 -6.79
CA LYS A 101 5.32 -8.63 -5.90
C LYS A 101 4.03 -9.46 -5.89
N PRO A 102 4.09 -10.81 -5.93
CA PRO A 102 5.29 -11.65 -6.04
C PRO A 102 5.81 -11.86 -7.46
N SER A 103 5.00 -11.64 -8.50
CA SER A 103 5.38 -11.82 -9.92
C SER A 103 5.15 -10.53 -10.71
N ARG A 104 6.07 -10.21 -11.64
CA ARG A 104 6.02 -9.06 -12.56
C ARG A 104 4.93 -9.22 -13.63
N HIS A 105 3.68 -9.31 -13.22
CA HIS A 105 2.55 -9.35 -14.14
C HIS A 105 2.00 -7.94 -14.32
N VAL A 106 1.79 -7.54 -15.57
CA VAL A 106 1.22 -6.25 -15.93
C VAL A 106 -0.17 -6.49 -16.52
N LEU A 107 -1.16 -5.82 -15.97
CA LEU A 107 -2.52 -5.73 -16.50
C LEU A 107 -2.75 -4.29 -16.96
N GLU A 108 -3.11 -4.12 -18.22
CA GLU A 108 -3.52 -2.82 -18.77
C GLU A 108 -5.04 -2.78 -18.82
N VAL A 109 -5.64 -1.81 -18.14
CA VAL A 109 -7.07 -1.57 -18.17
C VAL A 109 -7.31 -0.34 -19.04
N SER A 110 -7.87 -0.59 -20.23
CA SER A 110 -8.25 0.45 -21.17
C SER A 110 -9.71 0.86 -20.99
N PHE A 111 -9.96 2.16 -21.06
CA PHE A 111 -11.30 2.70 -21.19
C PHE A 111 -11.49 3.11 -22.66
N ASN A 112 -12.65 2.80 -23.24
CA ASN A 112 -12.99 3.13 -24.64
C ASN A 112 -12.13 2.46 -25.75
N ARG A 113 -11.53 1.29 -25.49
CA ARG A 113 -10.65 0.56 -26.44
C ARG A 113 -9.35 1.28 -26.82
N GLU A 114 -8.93 2.27 -26.03
CA GLU A 114 -7.63 2.94 -26.21
C GLU A 114 -6.56 2.18 -25.40
N PHE A 115 -5.43 1.83 -26.00
CA PHE A 115 -4.37 1.05 -25.35
C PHE A 115 -3.10 1.90 -25.12
N LEU A 116 -2.21 1.46 -24.24
CA LEU A 116 -1.01 2.25 -23.90
C LEU A 116 -0.10 2.51 -25.10
N TYR A 117 -0.04 1.58 -26.06
CA TYR A 117 0.72 1.71 -27.31
C TYR A 117 0.16 2.79 -28.25
N ASP A 118 -1.08 3.22 -28.09
CA ASP A 118 -1.65 4.32 -28.87
C ASP A 118 -1.09 5.70 -28.45
N TYR A 119 -0.30 5.74 -27.36
CA TYR A 119 0.24 6.96 -26.74
C TYR A 119 1.77 6.96 -26.59
N LEU A 120 2.47 5.95 -27.11
CA LEU A 120 3.94 5.83 -27.11
C LEU A 120 4.51 6.17 -28.50
#